data_AF-A0AAV4WY20-F1
#
_entry.id   AF-A0AAV4WY20-F1
#
_cell.length_a   1.000
_cell.length_b   1.000
_cell.length_c   1.000
_cell.angle_alpha   90.00
_cell.angle_beta   90.00
_cell.angle_gamma   90.00
#
_symmetry.space_group_name_H-M   'P 1'
#
loop_
_entity.id
_entity.type
_entity.pdbx_description
1 polymer ?
#
loop_
_entity_poly.entity_id
_entity_poly.type
_entity_poly.pdbx_seq_one_letter_code
_entity_poly.pdbx_strand_id
1 'polypeptide(L)'
;MEDGCYNNINDLREEGIEELAIYTVADRPADNSNDHNKAEATLPKNLVFRPSKALPNVKGVFALGGIPQGTCFGPFVGEAYHVTEVNHVTNKKYFWRVYRNESEYHYIDGYDVKRANWMRYVNPAFSNV
;
A
#
# COMPACT_ATOMS: atom_id res chain seq x y z
N MET A 1 26.29 -2.09 26.94
CA MET A 1 25.42 -1.49 25.91
C MET A 1 25.29 -2.58 24.86
N GLU A 2 24.23 -3.37 24.95
CA GLU A 2 23.99 -4.45 23.99
C GLU A 2 23.53 -3.81 22.69
N ASP A 3 24.31 -4.01 21.64
CA ASP A 3 23.92 -3.70 20.27
C ASP A 3 22.69 -4.55 19.94
N GLY A 4 21.52 -3.91 20.01
CA GLY A 4 20.25 -4.52 19.66
C GLY A 4 20.32 -5.04 18.23
N CYS A 5 20.46 -6.36 18.11
CA CYS A 5 20.31 -7.12 16.88
C CYS A 5 18.96 -6.78 16.25
N TYR A 6 18.95 -5.84 15.31
CA TYR A 6 17.80 -5.60 14.46
C TYR A 6 17.58 -6.86 13.63
N ASN A 7 16.50 -7.57 13.97
CA ASN A 7 16.03 -8.76 13.28
C ASN A 7 16.10 -8.57 11.76
N ASN A 8 16.66 -9.55 11.05
CA ASN A 8 16.59 -9.63 9.59
C ASN A 8 15.11 -9.54 9.18
N ILE A 9 14.72 -8.44 8.50
CA ILE A 9 13.33 -8.14 8.17
C ILE A 9 12.67 -9.26 7.34
N ASN A 10 13.50 -10.04 6.64
CA ASN A 10 13.07 -11.13 5.79
C ASN A 10 12.50 -12.34 6.56
N ASP A 11 12.80 -12.45 7.86
CA ASP A 11 12.37 -13.58 8.70
C ASP A 11 11.21 -13.20 9.66
N LEU A 12 10.71 -11.96 9.57
CA LEU A 12 9.64 -11.46 10.44
C LEU A 12 8.26 -11.93 9.98
N ARG A 13 7.46 -12.40 10.94
CA ARG A 13 6.02 -12.66 10.75
C ARG A 13 5.25 -11.34 10.85
N GLU A 14 4.06 -11.29 10.24
CA GLU A 14 3.20 -10.10 10.25
C GLU A 14 2.92 -9.57 11.66
N GLU A 15 2.69 -10.47 12.63
CA GLU A 15 2.50 -10.13 14.06
C GLU A 15 3.68 -9.32 14.62
N GLY A 16 4.91 -9.69 14.23
CA GLY A 16 6.12 -8.97 14.64
C GLY A 16 6.34 -7.65 13.89
N ILE A 17 5.72 -7.47 12.71
CA ILE A 17 5.80 -6.19 11.98
C ILE A 17 5.04 -5.10 12.72
N GLU A 18 3.88 -5.42 13.29
CA GLU A 18 3.10 -4.46 14.09
C GLU A 18 3.87 -4.01 15.35
N GLU A 19 4.55 -4.94 16.02
CA GLU A 19 5.39 -4.61 17.19
C GLU A 19 6.61 -3.74 16.84
N LEU A 20 7.10 -3.83 15.60
CA LEU A 20 8.23 -3.04 15.10
C LEU A 20 7.81 -1.69 14.48
N ALA A 21 6.50 -1.42 14.38
CA ALA A 21 6.01 -0.14 13.88
C ALA A 21 6.25 0.95 14.93
N ILE A 22 7.27 1.79 14.69
CA ILE A 22 7.62 2.93 15.57
C ILE A 22 6.83 4.18 15.17
N TYR A 23 6.58 4.35 13.88
CA TYR A 23 5.90 5.51 13.33
C TYR A 23 4.74 5.06 12.45
N THR A 24 3.56 5.67 12.62
CA THR A 24 2.40 5.44 11.75
C THR A 24 2.08 6.71 11.00
N VAL A 25 2.02 6.61 9.68
CA VAL A 25 1.63 7.73 8.80
C VAL A 25 0.24 7.48 8.27
N ALA A 26 -0.71 8.27 8.77
CA ALA A 26 -2.09 8.24 8.29
C ALA A 26 -2.22 8.88 6.90
N ASP A 27 -3.21 8.43 6.14
CA ASP A 27 -3.64 9.07 4.90
C ASP A 27 -4.04 10.52 5.14
N ARG A 28 -3.84 11.37 4.13
CA ARG A 28 -4.40 12.72 4.16
C ARG A 28 -5.92 12.62 4.10
N PRO A 29 -6.68 13.33 4.96
CA PRO A 29 -8.13 13.39 4.83
C PRO A 29 -8.52 13.90 3.44
N ALA A 30 -9.32 13.13 2.72
CA ALA A 30 -9.93 13.55 1.47
C ALA A 30 -11.37 14.00 1.74
N ASP A 31 -11.76 15.16 1.20
CA ASP A 31 -13.14 15.62 1.29
C ASP A 31 -14.05 14.71 0.45
N ASN A 32 -15.28 14.48 0.92
CA ASN A 32 -16.31 13.74 0.19
C ASN A 32 -16.90 14.58 -0.96
N SER A 33 -16.43 15.82 -1.15
CA SER A 33 -16.85 16.73 -2.20
C SER A 33 -16.35 16.26 -3.59
N ASN A 34 -17.03 15.28 -4.18
CA ASN A 34 -16.99 14.96 -5.61
C ASN A 34 -15.59 14.84 -6.25
N ASP A 35 -14.57 14.48 -5.46
CA ASP A 35 -13.20 14.43 -5.96
C ASP A 35 -13.09 13.25 -6.94
N HIS A 36 -12.83 13.56 -8.20
CA HIS A 36 -12.79 12.54 -9.25
C HIS A 36 -11.68 11.50 -9.00
N ASN A 37 -10.70 11.79 -8.12
CA ASN A 37 -9.57 10.92 -7.80
C ASN A 37 -9.20 10.96 -6.31
N LYS A 38 -10.07 10.38 -5.46
CA LYS A 38 -9.84 10.18 -4.01
C LYS A 38 -8.47 9.55 -3.72
N ALA A 39 -8.01 8.63 -4.56
CA ALA A 39 -6.73 7.97 -4.38
C ALA A 39 -5.55 8.94 -4.40
N GLU A 40 -5.55 9.95 -5.28
CA GLU A 40 -4.50 10.97 -5.26
C GLU A 40 -4.66 11.95 -4.09
N ALA A 41 -5.90 12.26 -3.72
CA ALA A 41 -6.21 13.17 -2.62
C ALA A 41 -5.72 12.66 -1.25
N THR A 42 -5.62 11.34 -1.06
CA THR A 42 -5.20 10.72 0.21
C THR A 42 -3.69 10.66 0.44
N LEU A 43 -2.86 11.11 -0.50
CA LEU A 43 -1.39 11.03 -0.38
C LEU A 43 -0.86 11.81 0.86
N PRO A 44 -0.10 11.15 1.76
CA PRO A 44 0.58 11.80 2.87
C PRO A 44 1.54 12.91 2.44
N LYS A 45 1.65 13.97 3.24
CA LYS A 45 2.43 15.18 2.90
C LYS A 45 3.95 14.95 2.77
N ASN A 46 4.47 13.86 3.32
CA ASN A 46 5.88 13.46 3.21
C ASN A 46 6.18 12.72 1.89
N LEU A 47 5.17 12.49 1.04
CA LEU A 47 5.28 11.79 -0.23
C LEU A 47 4.85 12.67 -1.41
N VAL A 48 5.28 12.29 -2.62
CA VAL A 48 4.93 12.97 -3.86
C VAL A 48 4.80 11.98 -5.02
N PHE A 49 3.89 12.25 -5.94
CA PHE A 49 3.80 11.52 -7.20
C PHE A 49 4.82 12.03 -8.22
N ARG A 50 5.53 11.13 -8.90
CA ARG A 50 6.40 11.44 -10.05
C ARG A 50 6.31 10.33 -11.09
N PRO A 51 6.69 10.57 -12.37
CA PRO A 51 6.88 9.48 -13.32
C PRO A 51 7.83 8.41 -12.77
N SER A 52 7.48 7.14 -12.96
CA SER A 52 8.32 6.01 -12.59
C SER A 52 9.61 6.06 -13.40
N LYS A 53 10.75 5.84 -12.73
CA LYS A 53 12.05 5.71 -13.40
C LYS A 53 12.24 4.34 -14.05
N ALA A 54 11.50 3.33 -13.61
CA ALA A 54 11.63 1.94 -14.06
C ALA A 54 10.55 1.52 -15.06
N LEU A 55 9.36 2.15 -15.00
CA LEU A 55 8.21 1.79 -15.83
C LEU A 55 7.79 2.97 -16.71
N PRO A 56 7.88 2.87 -18.05
CA PRO A 56 7.45 3.94 -18.93
C PRO A 56 5.94 4.20 -18.80
N ASN A 57 5.54 5.47 -18.85
CA ASN A 57 4.14 5.91 -18.77
C ASN A 57 3.39 5.51 -17.49
N VAL A 58 4.12 5.15 -16.43
CA VAL A 58 3.54 4.81 -15.11
C VAL A 58 3.94 5.86 -14.10
N LYS A 59 3.02 6.30 -13.24
CA LYS A 59 3.27 7.16 -12.08
C LYS A 59 3.76 6.30 -10.91
N GLY A 60 4.65 6.83 -10.07
CA GLY A 60 5.10 6.20 -8.84
C GLY A 60 5.05 7.17 -7.65
N VAL A 61 5.26 6.63 -6.46
CA VAL A 61 5.29 7.38 -5.20
C VAL A 61 6.73 7.53 -4.73
N PHE A 62 7.11 8.74 -4.33
CA PHE A 62 8.47 9.09 -3.92
C PHE A 62 8.43 9.82 -2.59
N ALA A 63 9.42 9.57 -1.73
CA ALA A 63 9.60 10.33 -0.51
C ALA A 63 10.15 11.73 -0.81
N LEU A 64 9.67 12.74 -0.07
CA LEU A 64 10.22 14.09 -0.10
C LEU A 64 11.42 14.27 0.84
N GLY A 65 11.64 13.32 1.75
CA GLY A 65 12.75 13.29 2.69
C GLY A 65 13.01 11.86 3.18
N GLY A 66 13.83 11.71 4.22
CA GLY A 66 14.08 10.40 4.83
C GLY A 66 12.81 9.83 5.46
N ILE A 67 12.55 8.54 5.23
CA ILE A 67 11.53 7.76 5.93
C ILE A 67 12.26 6.89 6.96
N PRO A 68 12.09 7.11 8.27
CA PRO A 68 12.71 6.27 9.29
C PRO A 68 12.31 4.80 9.15
N GLN A 69 13.24 3.89 9.47
CA GLN A 69 12.92 2.46 9.58
C GLN A 69 11.83 2.26 10.64
N GLY A 70 10.93 1.30 10.39
CA GLY A 70 9.77 1.06 11.25
C GLY A 70 8.60 2.03 11.00
N THR A 71 8.62 2.79 9.90
CA THR A 71 7.46 3.59 9.47
C THR A 71 6.43 2.70 8.77
N CYS A 72 5.23 2.64 9.32
CA CYS A 72 4.07 1.97 8.74
C CYS A 72 3.16 2.97 8.01
N PHE A 73 2.73 2.60 6.80
CA PHE A 73 1.77 3.32 5.99
C PHE A 73 0.53 2.45 5.77
N GLY A 74 -0.65 3.07 5.75
CA GLY A 74 -1.89 2.39 5.41
C GLY A 74 -2.99 2.57 6.45
N PRO A 75 -4.04 1.73 6.42
CA PRO A 75 -4.15 0.49 5.62
C PRO A 75 -4.27 0.74 4.11
N PHE A 76 -4.07 -0.31 3.30
CA PHE A 76 -4.45 -0.28 1.89
C PHE A 76 -5.98 -0.19 1.77
N VAL A 77 -6.48 0.75 0.95
CA VAL A 77 -7.91 0.98 0.77
C VAL A 77 -8.31 0.68 -0.67
N GLY A 78 -9.44 0.00 -0.84
CA GLY A 78 -10.02 -0.36 -2.12
C GLY A 78 -11.41 -0.99 -1.97
N GLU A 79 -11.94 -1.53 -3.05
CA GLU A 79 -13.21 -2.25 -3.05
C GLU A 79 -13.02 -3.71 -2.60
N ALA A 80 -13.82 -4.16 -1.64
CA ALA A 80 -13.75 -5.53 -1.15
C ALA A 80 -14.59 -6.48 -2.03
N TYR A 81 -14.02 -7.63 -2.39
CA TYR A 81 -14.70 -8.69 -3.13
C TYR A 81 -14.56 -10.03 -2.41
N HIS A 82 -15.65 -10.78 -2.33
CA HIS A 82 -15.61 -12.19 -1.96
C HIS A 82 -15.00 -13.04 -3.09
N VAL A 83 -14.42 -14.19 -2.76
CA VAL A 83 -13.72 -15.07 -3.72
C VAL A 83 -14.61 -15.46 -4.92
N THR A 84 -15.92 -15.61 -4.67
CA THR A 84 -16.90 -15.99 -5.70
C THR A 84 -17.25 -14.87 -6.68
N GLU A 85 -16.99 -13.60 -6.33
CA GLU A 85 -17.38 -12.43 -7.13
C GLU A 85 -16.29 -12.02 -8.14
N VAL A 86 -15.07 -12.55 -7.97
CA VAL A 86 -13.89 -12.15 -8.77
C VAL A 86 -13.95 -12.59 -10.23
N ASN A 87 -14.81 -13.54 -10.58
CA ASN A 87 -14.96 -14.03 -11.96
C ASN A 87 -15.40 -12.91 -12.94
N HIS A 88 -16.01 -11.84 -12.42
CA HIS A 88 -16.46 -10.70 -13.23
C HIS A 88 -15.41 -9.59 -13.36
N VAL A 89 -14.29 -9.68 -12.62
CA VAL A 89 -13.27 -8.62 -12.62
C VAL A 89 -12.22 -8.90 -13.67
N THR A 90 -12.19 -8.03 -14.69
CA THR A 90 -11.31 -8.15 -15.86
C THR A 90 -9.87 -7.70 -15.59
N ASN A 91 -9.68 -6.78 -14.62
CA ASN A 91 -8.37 -6.25 -14.28
C ASN A 91 -8.03 -6.52 -12.82
N LYS A 92 -7.10 -7.45 -12.58
CA LYS A 92 -6.65 -7.84 -11.24
C LYS A 92 -5.33 -7.17 -10.83
N LYS A 93 -4.90 -6.13 -11.55
CA LYS A 93 -3.59 -5.47 -11.35
C LYS A 93 -3.38 -4.91 -9.94
N TYR A 94 -4.45 -4.47 -9.27
CA TYR A 94 -4.39 -3.82 -7.96
C TYR A 94 -5.00 -4.67 -6.85
N PHE A 95 -5.13 -5.98 -7.06
CA PHE A 95 -5.69 -6.90 -6.09
C PHE A 95 -4.69 -7.21 -4.99
N TRP A 96 -5.14 -7.05 -3.75
CA TRP A 96 -4.52 -7.63 -2.57
C TRP A 96 -5.43 -8.71 -2.02
N ARG A 97 -4.85 -9.87 -1.69
CA ARG A 97 -5.57 -10.94 -1.01
C ARG A 97 -5.38 -10.78 0.49
N VAL A 98 -6.47 -10.77 1.24
CA VAL A 98 -6.47 -10.61 2.69
C VAL A 98 -6.99 -11.89 3.32
N TYR A 99 -6.10 -12.60 4.02
CA TYR A 99 -6.40 -13.86 4.68
C TYR A 99 -6.98 -13.59 6.07
N ARG A 100 -8.06 -14.29 6.41
CA ARG A 100 -8.56 -14.39 7.79
C ARG A 100 -7.96 -15.61 8.49
N ASN A 101 -7.71 -16.68 7.73
CA ASN A 101 -7.01 -17.89 8.14
C ASN A 101 -6.40 -18.56 6.89
N GLU A 102 -5.81 -19.75 7.03
CA GLU A 102 -5.13 -20.46 5.93
C GLU A 102 -6.01 -20.76 4.71
N SER A 103 -7.33 -20.80 4.87
CA SER A 103 -8.29 -21.23 3.82
C SER A 103 -9.32 -20.17 3.43
N GLU A 104 -9.56 -19.19 4.31
CA GLU A 104 -10.55 -18.14 4.15
C GLU A 104 -9.85 -16.82 3.86
N TYR A 105 -10.17 -16.22 2.72
CA TYR A 105 -9.65 -14.92 2.33
C TYR A 105 -10.68 -14.16 1.50
N HIS A 106 -10.47 -12.85 1.40
CA HIS A 106 -11.18 -11.99 0.45
C HIS A 106 -10.16 -11.13 -0.30
N TYR A 107 -10.64 -10.32 -1.25
CA TYR A 107 -9.80 -9.41 -2.00
C TYR A 107 -10.13 -7.96 -1.67
N ILE A 108 -9.12 -7.10 -1.70
CA ILE A 108 -9.26 -5.65 -1.78
C ILE A 108 -8.69 -5.21 -3.13
N ASP A 109 -9.50 -4.57 -3.95
CA ASP A 109 -9.12 -4.05 -5.26
C ASP A 109 -8.92 -2.54 -5.24
N GLY A 110 -7.70 -2.10 -5.53
CA GLY A 110 -7.37 -0.68 -5.69
C GLY A 110 -7.68 -0.09 -7.07
N TYR A 111 -8.40 -0.78 -7.97
CA TYR A 111 -8.59 -0.32 -9.35
C TYR A 111 -9.33 1.02 -9.46
N ASP A 112 -10.49 1.17 -8.81
CA ASP A 112 -11.28 2.42 -8.84
C ASP A 112 -10.62 3.52 -7.99
N VAL A 113 -10.12 4.56 -8.66
CA VAL A 113 -9.46 5.73 -8.03
C VAL A 113 -10.37 6.51 -7.08
N LYS A 114 -11.69 6.36 -7.16
CA LYS A 114 -12.63 6.99 -6.24
C LYS A 114 -12.83 6.18 -4.96
N ARG A 115 -12.49 4.89 -4.99
CA ARG A 115 -12.69 3.95 -3.87
C ARG A 115 -11.39 3.49 -3.23
N ALA A 116 -10.25 3.74 -3.87
CA ALA A 116 -8.92 3.41 -3.37
C ALA A 116 -8.20 4.60 -2.70
N ASN A 117 -7.10 4.31 -2.00
CA ASN A 117 -6.15 5.33 -1.53
C ASN A 117 -4.88 5.38 -2.39
N TRP A 118 -3.97 6.29 -2.04
CA TRP A 118 -2.73 6.58 -2.76
C TRP A 118 -1.81 5.36 -2.93
N MET A 119 -1.92 4.36 -2.06
CA MET A 119 -1.07 3.16 -2.06
C MET A 119 -1.21 2.35 -3.36
N ARG A 120 -2.33 2.49 -4.09
CA ARG A 120 -2.50 1.89 -5.44
C ARG A 120 -1.42 2.29 -6.44
N TYR A 121 -0.75 3.43 -6.23
CA TYR A 121 0.28 3.97 -7.12
C TYR A 121 1.70 3.55 -6.72
N VAL A 122 1.88 2.78 -5.63
CA VAL A 122 3.18 2.22 -5.26
C VAL A 122 3.54 1.11 -6.25
N ASN A 123 4.68 1.27 -6.92
CA ASN A 123 5.15 0.28 -7.89
C ASN A 123 5.87 -0.86 -7.17
N PRO A 124 5.79 -2.10 -7.69
CA PRO A 124 6.60 -3.22 -7.20
C PRO A 124 8.09 -2.90 -7.25
N ALA A 125 8.85 -3.43 -6.30
CA ALA A 125 10.30 -3.39 -6.36
C ALA A 125 10.81 -4.27 -7.51
N PHE A 126 11.75 -3.75 -8.29
CA PHE A 126 12.50 -4.54 -9.26
C PHE A 126 13.81 -4.95 -8.61
N SER A 127 14.07 -6.25 -8.53
CA SER A 127 15.42 -6.72 -8.21
C SER A 127 16.18 -6.88 -9.53
N ASN A 128 17.29 -6.18 -9.68
CA ASN A 128 18.32 -6.60 -10.62
C ASN A 128 19.03 -7.79 -9.97
N VAL A 129 18.44 -8.98 -10.08
CA VAL A 129 19.16 -10.23 -9.81
C VAL A 129 19.98 -10.56 -11.04
#